data_AF-A0A7W6DSX8-F1
#
_entry.id   AF-A0A7W6DSX8-F1
#
_cell.length_a   1.000
_cell.length_b   1.000
_cell.length_c   1.000
_cell.angle_alpha   90.00
_cell.angle_beta   90.00
_cell.angle_gamma   90.00
#
_symmetry.space_group_name_H-M   'P 1'
#
loop_
_entity.id
_entity.type
_entity.pdbx_description
1 polymer ?
#
loop_
_entity_poly.entity_id
_entity_poly.type
_entity_poly.pdbx_seq_one_letter_code
_entity_poly.pdbx_strand_id
1 'polypeptide(L)' 'MTEALNERLAALNLELRDAQGAQRIEALDHLAQTVRQLDMKRAPVPAWARHRLSAAEEDLVEDRFDNMPI' A
#
# COMPACT_ATOMS: atom_id res chain seq x y z
N MET A 1 14.81 14.94 -4.00
CA MET A 1 13.49 14.84 -3.31
C MET A 1 12.74 13.57 -3.68
N THR A 2 12.70 13.19 -4.97
CA THR A 2 12.09 11.94 -5.44
C THR A 2 12.88 10.69 -4.99
N GLU A 3 14.20 10.77 -4.84
CA GLU A 3 15.03 9.69 -4.27
C GLU A 3 14.60 9.30 -2.86
N ALA A 4 14.37 10.27 -1.96
CA ALA A 4 13.90 9.98 -0.61
C ALA A 4 12.55 9.25 -0.58
N LEU A 5 11.64 9.56 -1.53
CA LEU A 5 10.36 8.87 -1.66
C LEU A 5 10.53 7.46 -2.24
N ASN A 6 11.49 7.25 -3.15
CA ASN A 6 11.84 5.93 -3.66
C ASN A 6 12.51 5.05 -2.59
N GLU A 7 13.41 5.62 -1.78
CA GLU A 7 13.98 4.93 -0.62
C GLU A 7 12.90 4.58 0.40
N ARG A 8 11.96 5.50 0.67
CA ARG A 8 10.80 5.25 1.53
C ARG A 8 9.94 4.11 0.98
N LEU A 9 9.70 4.07 -0.32
CA LEU A 9 8.99 2.98 -0.99
C LEU A 9 9.71 1.64 -0.85
N ALA A 10 11.03 1.63 -1.01
CA ALA A 10 11.83 0.42 -0.86
C ALA A 10 11.82 -0.11 0.59
N ALA A 11 11.89 0.79 1.57
CA ALA A 11 11.75 0.46 2.99
C ALA A 11 10.35 -0.09 3.30
N LEU A 12 9.29 0.59 2.84
CA LEU A 12 7.91 0.14 2.98
C LEU A 12 7.67 -1.23 2.36
N ASN A 13 8.32 -1.54 1.24
CA ASN A 13 8.24 -2.87 0.62
C ASN A 13 8.87 -3.96 1.49
N LEU A 14 9.96 -3.66 2.19
CA LEU A 14 10.57 -4.58 3.15
C LEU A 14 9.68 -4.74 4.39
N GLU A 15 9.18 -3.64 4.94
CA GLU A 15 8.25 -3.64 6.07
C GLU A 15 6.99 -4.45 5.73
N LEU A 16 6.41 -4.27 4.54
CA LEU A 16 5.23 -5.02 4.08
C LEU A 16 5.46 -6.51 3.79
N ARG A 17 6.71 -6.98 3.79
CA ARG A 17 7.02 -8.42 3.68
C ARG A 17 7.04 -9.10 5.04
N ASP A 18 7.43 -8.37 6.08
CA ASP A 18 7.52 -8.88 7.45
C ASP A 18 6.27 -8.54 8.28
N ALA A 19 5.60 -7.43 7.96
CA ALA A 19 4.43 -6.94 8.67
C ALA A 19 3.23 -7.88 8.52
N GLN A 20 2.59 -8.16 9.65
CA GLN A 20 1.37 -8.96 9.77
C GLN A 20 0.29 -8.23 10.58
N GLY A 21 -0.97 -8.57 10.33
CA GLY A 21 -2.11 -7.98 11.04
C GLY A 21 -2.15 -6.46 10.94
N ALA A 22 -2.26 -5.78 12.09
CA ALA A 22 -2.38 -4.32 12.18
C ALA A 22 -1.18 -3.57 11.56
N GLN A 23 0.05 -4.06 11.73
CA GLN A 23 1.24 -3.41 11.15
C GLN A 23 1.21 -3.43 9.62
N ARG A 24 0.66 -4.50 9.03
CA ARG A 24 0.52 -4.59 7.57
C ARG A 24 -0.47 -3.53 7.06
N ILE A 25 -1.56 -3.29 7.79
CA ILE A 25 -2.56 -2.29 7.45
C ILE A 25 -1.96 -0.88 7.52
N GLU A 26 -1.23 -0.55 8.59
CA GLU A 26 -0.55 0.74 8.72
C GLU A 26 0.49 0.95 7.61
N ALA A 27 1.30 -0.06 7.32
CA ALA A 27 2.28 0.01 6.25
C ALA A 27 1.64 0.16 4.85
N LEU A 28 0.47 -0.44 4.62
CA LEU A 28 -0.30 -0.24 3.39
C LEU A 28 -0.87 1.18 3.28
N ASP A 29 -1.35 1.76 4.38
CA ASP A 29 -1.81 3.16 4.40
C ASP A 29 -0.65 4.13 4.08
N HIS A 30 0.51 3.91 4.69
CA HIS A 30 1.72 4.68 4.41
C HIS A 30 2.19 4.52 2.95
N LEU A 31 2.07 3.31 2.39
CA LEU A 31 2.33 3.05 0.97
C LEU A 31 1.36 3.87 0.09
N ALA A 32 0.07 3.87 0.40
CA ALA A 32 -0.95 4.63 -0.32
C ALA A 32 -0.67 6.13 -0.28
N GLN A 33 -0.30 6.66 0.89
CA GLN A 33 0.05 8.06 1.05
C GLN A 33 1.29 8.44 0.23
N THR A 34 2.34 7.61 0.25
CA THR A 34 3.58 7.83 -0.50
C THR A 34 3.32 7.80 -2.01
N VAL A 35 2.48 6.87 -2.48
CA VAL A 35 2.05 6.78 -3.88
C VAL A 35 1.30 8.05 -4.30
N ARG A 36 0.36 8.54 -3.50
CA ARG A 36 -0.36 9.80 -3.78
C ARG A 36 0.59 10.99 -3.87
N GLN A 37 1.59 11.07 -2.99
CA GLN A 37 2.58 12.14 -3.03
C GLN A 37 3.45 12.10 -4.30
N LEU A 38 3.80 10.91 -4.77
CA LEU A 38 4.51 10.75 -6.04
C LEU A 38 3.64 11.14 -7.23
N ASP A 39 2.37 10.74 -7.23
CA ASP A 39 1.41 11.08 -8.28
C ASP A 39 1.16 12.60 -8.36
N MET A 40 0.97 13.27 -7.21
CA MET A 40 0.89 14.73 -7.11
C MET A 40 2.13 15.43 -7.68
N LYS A 41 3.30 14.81 -7.57
CA LYS A 41 4.56 15.33 -8.10
C LYS A 41 4.81 14.90 -9.55
N ARG A 42 3.86 14.20 -10.19
CA ARG A 42 4.01 13.56 -11.52
C ARG A 42 5.26 12.68 -11.61
N ALA A 43 5.67 12.10 -10.49
CA ALA A 43 6.79 11.19 -10.40
C ALA A 43 6.35 9.77 -10.74
N PRO A 44 7.24 8.94 -11.32
CA PRO A 44 6.91 7.57 -11.65
C PRO A 44 6.63 6.76 -10.37
N VAL A 45 5.44 6.16 -10.30
CA VAL A 45 5.07 5.22 -9.24
C VAL A 45 5.35 3.81 -9.74
N PRO A 46 6.09 2.97 -8.99
CA PRO A 46 6.36 1.61 -9.41
C PRO A 46 5.11 0.73 -9.43
N ALA A 47 5.00 -0.13 -10.44
CA ALA A 47 3.83 -0.98 -10.66
C ALA A 47 3.52 -1.92 -9.48
N TRP A 48 4.55 -2.43 -8.79
CA TRP A 48 4.38 -3.30 -7.63
C TRP A 48 3.64 -2.60 -6.48
N ALA A 49 3.81 -1.28 -6.32
CA ALA A 49 3.16 -0.52 -5.25
C ALA A 49 1.65 -0.42 -5.49
N ARG A 50 1.25 -0.14 -6.74
CA ARG A 50 -0.16 -0.16 -7.15
C ARG A 50 -0.77 -1.55 -6.99
N HIS A 51 -0.07 -2.59 -7.43
CA HIS A 51 -0.54 -3.96 -7.31
C HIS A 51 -0.74 -4.40 -5.85
N ARG A 52 0.16 -3.99 -4.95
CA ARG A 52 0.03 -4.26 -3.51
C ARG A 52 -1.17 -3.56 -2.88
N LEU A 53 -1.45 -2.33 -3.28
CA LEU A 53 -2.61 -1.58 -2.80
C LEU A 53 -3.92 -2.20 -3.30
N SER A 54 -4.01 -2.53 -4.59
CA SER A 54 -5.20 -3.20 -5.14
C SER A 54 -5.46 -4.55 -4.46
N ALA A 55 -4.43 -5.37 -4.30
CA ALA A 55 -4.56 -6.67 -3.63
C ALA A 55 -5.01 -6.52 -2.16
N ALA A 56 -4.63 -5.45 -1.47
CA ALA A 56 -5.08 -5.19 -0.11
C ALA A 56 -6.54 -4.70 -0.05
N GLU A 57 -6.98 -3.90 -1.02
CA GLU A 57 -8.38 -3.49 -1.14
C GLU A 57 -9.29 -4.68 -1.43
N GLU A 58 -8.85 -5.63 -2.27
CA GLU A 58 -9.59 -6.87 -2.55
C GLU A 58 -9.74 -7.75 -1.31
N ASP A 59 -8.66 -7.95 -0.54
CA ASP A 59 -8.65 -8.72 0.72
C ASP A 59 -9.61 -8.11 1.77
N LEU A 60 -9.63 -6.77 1.87
CA LEU A 60 -10.54 -6.02 2.74
C LEU A 60 -12.00 -6.06 2.25
N VAL A 61 -12.24 -6.19 0.95
CA VAL A 61 -13.59 -6.29 0.38
C VAL A 61 -14.15 -7.69 0.59
N GLU A 62 -13.36 -8.76 0.41
CA GLU A 62 -13.79 -10.13 0.68
C GLU A 62 -14.24 -10.33 2.14
N ASP A 63 -13.50 -9.77 3.11
CA ASP A 63 -13.86 -9.85 4.54
C ASP A 63 -15.18 -9.11 4.87
N ARG A 64 -15.53 -8.08 4.08
CA ARG A 64 -16.77 -7.30 4.27
C ARG A 64 -17.99 -7.91 3.57
N PHE A 65 -17.78 -8.72 2.53
CA PHE A 65 -18.89 -9.41 1.85
C PHE A 65 -19.37 -10.65 2.60
N ASP A 66 -18.52 -11.32 3.38
CA ASP A 66 -18.89 -12.50 4.18
C ASP A 66 -19.83 -12.17 5.36
N ASN A 67 -19.96 -10.87 5.72
CA ASN A 67 -20.76 -10.40 6.86
C ASN A 67 -22.09 -9.74 6.45
N MET A 68 -22.60 -10.02 5.25
CA MET A 68 -24.00 -9.71 4.90
C MET A 68 -24.91 -10.85 5.39
N PRO A 69 -25.74 -10.65 6.43
CA PRO A 69 -26.79 -11.61 6.73
C PRO A 69 -27.81 -11.60 5.58
N ILE A 70 -28.03 -12.77 4.98
CA ILE A 70 -29.20 -13.05 4.13
C ILE A 70 -30.51 -12.88 4.89
#